data_AF-A0A1E4TR40-F1
#
_entry.id   AF-A0A1E4TR40-F1
#
_cell.length_a   1.000
_cell.length_b   1.000
_cell.length_c   1.000
_cell.angle_alpha   90.00
_cell.angle_beta   90.00
_cell.angle_gamma   90.00
#
_symmetry.space_group_name_H-M   'P 1'
#
loop_
_entity.id
_entity.type
_entity.pdbx_description
1 polymer ?
#
loop_
_entity_poly.entity_id
_entity_poly.type
_entity_poly.pdbx_seq_one_letter_code
_entity_poly.pdbx_strand_id
1 'polypeptide(L)'
;MSSIGNGFSEKDLSDIDSEWLALAKDILLKSPDNFSQWENLIQKTESLNGGISKISSSQDIKLFKTIYENFLNKFPYMEKYWCDYSYWLVKLDDFPL
;
A
#
# COMPACT_ATOMS: atom_id res chain seq x y z
N MET A 1 -18.61 8.46 15.18
CA MET A 1 -17.79 7.34 14.67
C MET A 1 -17.58 7.62 13.20
N SER A 2 -16.49 8.32 12.90
CA SER A 2 -16.26 8.94 11.58
C SER A 2 -15.54 7.91 10.70
N SER A 3 -16.25 7.30 9.76
CA SER A 3 -15.60 6.54 8.68
C SER A 3 -14.70 7.48 7.89
N ILE A 4 -13.39 7.35 8.07
CA ILE A 4 -12.43 7.89 7.11
C ILE A 4 -12.59 7.04 5.84
N GLY A 5 -12.94 7.69 4.74
CA GLY A 5 -13.64 7.14 3.58
C GLY A 5 -12.90 6.14 2.67
N ASN A 6 -12.11 5.20 3.20
CA ASN A 6 -11.41 4.18 2.39
C ASN A 6 -11.74 2.71 2.73
N GLY A 7 -12.76 2.45 3.55
CA GLY A 7 -13.19 1.07 3.84
C GLY A 7 -12.15 0.21 4.58
N PHE A 8 -11.36 0.84 5.44
CA PHE A 8 -10.54 0.21 6.47
C PHE A 8 -11.17 0.50 7.84
N SER A 9 -11.37 -0.51 8.67
CA SER A 9 -11.90 -0.33 10.02
C SER A 9 -10.82 0.21 10.98
N GLU A 10 -11.20 0.92 12.05
CA GLU A 10 -10.23 1.41 13.06
C GLU A 10 -9.47 0.27 13.77
N LYS A 11 -10.05 -0.93 13.84
CA LYS A 11 -9.36 -2.14 14.33
C LYS A 11 -8.35 -2.69 13.32
N ASP A 12 -8.62 -2.52 12.02
CA ASP A 12 -7.73 -3.03 10.96
C ASP A 12 -6.40 -2.26 10.94
N LEU A 13 -6.38 -1.06 11.53
CA LEU A 13 -5.22 -0.19 11.61
C LEU A 13 -4.45 -0.36 12.93
N SER A 14 -4.99 -1.03 13.96
CA SER A 14 -4.30 -1.11 15.27
C SER A 14 -3.11 -2.07 15.27
N ASP A 15 -3.11 -3.05 14.37
CA ASP A 15 -2.05 -4.05 14.25
C ASP A 15 -0.96 -3.64 13.24
N ILE A 16 -1.17 -2.52 12.53
CA ILE A 16 -0.20 -1.98 11.58
C ILE A 16 0.82 -1.14 12.33
N ASP A 17 2.08 -1.27 11.91
CA ASP A 17 3.20 -0.49 12.43
C ASP A 17 2.87 1.01 12.52
N SER A 18 3.04 1.57 13.72
CA SER A 18 2.66 2.96 14.01
C SER A 18 3.43 3.99 13.16
N GLU A 19 4.67 3.67 12.76
CA GLU A 19 5.46 4.53 11.88
C GLU A 19 4.94 4.48 10.44
N TRP A 20 4.53 3.28 9.98
CA TRP A 20 3.86 3.12 8.69
C TRP A 20 2.61 4.00 8.60
N LEU A 21 1.77 3.99 9.65
CA LEU A 21 0.55 4.82 9.70
C LEU A 21 0.84 6.31 9.68
N ALA A 22 1.87 6.75 10.42
CA ALA A 22 2.28 8.15 10.45
C ALA A 22 2.79 8.60 9.07
N LEU A 23 3.62 7.76 8.42
CA LEU A 23 4.15 8.02 7.08
C LEU A 23 3.03 8.08 6.04
N ALA A 24 2.12 7.10 6.03
CA ALA A 24 0.98 7.09 5.11
C ALA A 24 0.10 8.33 5.27
N LYS A 25 -0.20 8.74 6.51
CA LYS A 25 -0.98 9.96 6.77
C LYS A 25 -0.27 11.22 6.30
N ASP A 26 1.04 11.33 6.53
CA ASP A 26 1.82 12.51 6.12
C ASP A 26 1.85 12.66 4.59
N ILE A 27 2.08 11.55 3.88
CA ILE A 27 2.08 11.52 2.42
C ILE A 27 0.70 11.91 1.87
N LEU A 28 -0.37 11.28 2.35
CA LEU A 28 -1.71 11.48 1.81
C LEU A 28 -2.27 12.88 2.10
N LEU A 29 -1.91 13.49 3.23
CA LEU A 29 -2.49 14.76 3.67
C LEU A 29 -1.61 15.99 3.37
N LYS A 30 -0.28 15.83 3.31
CA LYS A 30 0.64 16.98 3.24
C LYS A 30 1.54 16.96 2.02
N SER A 31 2.12 15.80 1.70
CA SER A 31 3.21 15.72 0.72
C SER A 31 2.99 14.61 -0.31
N PRO A 32 1.87 14.60 -1.05
CA PRO A 32 1.57 13.52 -2.00
C PRO A 32 2.52 13.50 -3.19
N ASP A 33 3.25 14.59 -3.47
CA ASP A 33 4.23 14.69 -4.56
C ASP A 33 5.64 14.20 -4.17
N ASN A 34 5.86 13.84 -2.90
CA ASN A 34 7.18 13.42 -2.44
C ASN A 34 7.46 11.95 -2.77
N PHE A 35 8.12 11.73 -3.91
CA PHE A 35 8.48 10.40 -4.40
C PHE A 35 9.26 9.55 -3.39
N SER A 36 10.24 10.14 -2.69
CA SER A 36 11.07 9.39 -1.74
C SER A 36 10.27 8.87 -0.53
N GLN A 37 9.29 9.65 -0.06
CA GLN A 37 8.38 9.18 0.99
C GLN A 37 7.48 8.04 0.50
N TRP A 38 6.99 8.12 -0.75
CA TRP A 38 6.24 7.03 -1.36
C TRP A 38 7.06 5.75 -1.52
N GLU A 39 8.32 5.85 -1.95
CA GLU A 39 9.20 4.68 -2.09
C GLU A 39 9.43 4.00 -0.72
N ASN A 40 9.67 4.79 0.32
CA ASN A 40 9.77 4.28 1.69
C ASN A 40 8.46 3.61 2.14
N LEU A 41 7.30 4.21 1.83
CA LEU A 41 6.01 3.63 2.15
C LEU A 41 5.78 2.29 1.44
N ILE A 42 6.14 2.19 0.16
CA ILE A 42 6.05 0.94 -0.62
C ILE A 42 6.92 -0.14 0.02
N GLN A 43 8.19 0.17 0.32
CA GLN A 43 9.10 -0.78 0.97
C GLN A 43 8.58 -1.26 2.32
N LYS A 44 8.10 -0.34 3.17
CA LYS A 44 7.50 -0.73 4.46
C LYS A 44 6.25 -1.59 4.25
N THR A 45 5.42 -1.28 3.25
CA THR A 45 4.23 -2.07 2.90
C THR A 45 4.58 -3.47 2.40
N GLU A 46 5.63 -3.63 1.58
CA GLU A 46 6.12 -4.93 1.13
C GLU A 46 6.61 -5.80 2.29
N SER A 47 7.22 -5.18 3.31
CA SER A 47 7.73 -5.84 4.52
C SER A 47 6.69 -6.02 5.63
N LEU A 48 5.46 -5.54 5.43
CA LEU A 48 4.42 -5.54 6.44
C LEU A 48 4.12 -6.98 6.89
N ASN A 49 4.01 -7.19 8.21
CA ASN A 49 3.80 -8.50 8.84
C ASN A 49 4.85 -9.57 8.46
N GLY A 50 6.09 -9.15 8.16
CA GLY A 50 7.18 -10.05 7.78
C GLY A 50 7.22 -10.40 6.29
N GLY A 51 6.39 -9.73 5.48
CA GLY A 51 6.38 -9.85 4.03
C GLY A 51 5.01 -10.21 3.48
N ILE A 52 4.59 -9.50 2.43
CA ILE A 52 3.34 -9.81 1.72
C ILE A 52 3.46 -11.13 0.94
N SER A 53 2.50 -12.02 1.15
CA SER A 53 2.43 -13.34 0.53
C SER A 53 0.98 -13.81 0.31
N LYS A 54 0.79 -14.94 -0.36
CA LYS A 54 -0.54 -15.52 -0.63
C LYS A 54 -1.34 -15.87 0.63
N ILE A 55 -0.68 -16.06 1.76
CA ILE A 55 -1.31 -16.39 3.04
C ILE A 55 -1.51 -15.15 3.93
N SER A 56 -1.08 -13.98 3.47
CA SER A 56 -1.31 -12.72 4.18
C SER A 56 -2.81 -12.45 4.32
N SER A 57 -3.18 -11.65 5.31
CA SER A 57 -4.57 -11.31 5.52
C SER A 57 -5.13 -10.57 4.29
N SER A 58 -6.43 -10.72 4.01
CA SER A 58 -7.08 -9.98 2.93
C SER A 58 -6.95 -8.47 3.11
N GLN A 59 -6.76 -8.00 4.34
CA GLN A 59 -6.52 -6.60 4.68
C GLN A 59 -5.14 -6.14 4.24
N ASP A 60 -4.10 -6.92 4.52
CA ASP A 60 -2.73 -6.61 4.11
C ASP A 60 -2.62 -6.57 2.58
N ILE A 61 -3.25 -7.52 1.89
CA ILE A 61 -3.29 -7.56 0.43
C ILE A 61 -4.03 -6.34 -0.13
N LYS A 62 -5.19 -5.99 0.44
CA LYS A 62 -5.96 -4.80 0.01
C LYS A 62 -5.18 -3.52 0.26
N LEU A 63 -4.50 -3.42 1.39
CA LEU A 63 -3.67 -2.27 1.76
C LEU A 63 -2.51 -2.12 0.77
N PHE A 64 -1.78 -3.22 0.54
CA PHE A 64 -0.71 -3.30 -0.46
C PHE A 64 -1.18 -2.80 -1.82
N LYS A 65 -2.30 -3.31 -2.32
CA LYS A 65 -2.88 -2.88 -3.60
C LYS A 65 -3.22 -1.39 -3.61
N THR A 66 -3.89 -0.92 -2.57
CA THR A 66 -4.31 0.50 -2.45
C THR A 66 -3.10 1.43 -2.49
N ILE A 67 -2.00 1.09 -1.82
CA ILE A 67 -0.79 1.91 -1.83
C ILE A 67 -0.15 1.94 -3.22
N TYR A 68 0.00 0.78 -3.87
CA TYR A 68 0.54 0.72 -5.23
C TYR A 68 -0.32 1.47 -6.24
N GLU A 69 -1.64 1.29 -6.21
CA GLU A 69 -2.58 1.99 -7.09
C GLU A 69 -2.51 3.51 -6.89
N ASN A 70 -2.48 3.99 -5.64
CA ASN A 70 -2.34 5.41 -5.34
C ASN A 70 -0.98 5.97 -5.82
N PHE A 71 0.10 5.22 -5.59
CA PHE A 71 1.43 5.61 -6.05
C PHE A 71 1.51 5.71 -7.58
N LEU A 72 1.02 4.70 -8.29
CA LEU A 72 1.05 4.64 -9.75
C LEU A 72 0.11 5.66 -10.39
N ASN A 73 -1.02 5.97 -9.75
CA ASN A 73 -1.87 7.08 -10.15
C ASN A 73 -1.12 8.42 -10.05
N LYS A 74 -0.33 8.58 -8.97
CA LYS A 74 0.44 9.80 -8.75
C LYS A 74 1.68 9.92 -9.64
N PHE A 75 2.36 8.81 -9.92
CA PHE A 75 3.58 8.72 -10.72
C PHE A 75 3.41 7.75 -11.89
N PRO A 76 2.56 8.08 -12.89
CA PRO A 76 2.18 7.15 -13.96
C PRO A 76 3.34 6.77 -14.89
N TYR A 77 4.40 7.56 -14.95
CA TYR A 77 5.56 7.31 -15.82
C TYR A 77 6.62 6.39 -15.20
N MET A 78 6.32 5.76 -14.06
CA MET A 78 7.24 4.87 -13.36
C MET A 78 7.13 3.42 -13.85
N GLU A 79 7.60 3.16 -15.07
CA GLU A 79 7.48 1.86 -15.76
C GLU A 79 7.94 0.66 -14.90
N LYS A 80 9.05 0.81 -14.18
CA LYS A 80 9.56 -0.22 -13.27
C LYS A 80 8.50 -0.66 -12.24
N TYR A 81 7.81 0.29 -11.63
CA TYR A 81 6.83 0.01 -10.58
C TYR A 81 5.54 -0.60 -11.12
N TRP A 82 5.17 -0.29 -12.37
CA TRP A 82 4.09 -0.98 -13.06
C TRP A 82 4.41 -2.47 -13.29
N CYS A 83 5.64 -2.77 -13.70
CA CYS A 83 6.12 -4.14 -13.85
C CYS A 83 6.14 -4.88 -12.50
N ASP A 84 6.68 -4.24 -11.46
CA ASP A 84 6.74 -4.81 -10.12
C ASP A 84 5.33 -5.08 -9.58
N TYR A 85 4.39 -4.13 -9.73
CA TYR A 85 2.99 -4.30 -9.32
C TYR A 85 2.30 -5.46 -10.04
N SER A 86 2.49 -5.55 -11.36
CA SER A 86 1.94 -6.65 -12.17
C SER A 86 2.48 -8.01 -11.71
N TYR A 87 3.79 -8.09 -11.44
CA TYR A 87 4.41 -9.30 -10.88
C TYR A 87 3.82 -9.65 -9.51
N TRP A 88 3.62 -8.65 -8.65
CA TRP A 88 2.98 -8.86 -7.35
C TRP A 88 1.55 -9.38 -7.45
N LEU A 89 0.73 -8.86 -8.36
CA LEU A 89 -0.64 -9.36 -8.56
C LEU A 89 -0.66 -10.84 -8.99
N VAL A 90 0.23 -11.22 -9.90
CA VAL A 90 0.42 -12.63 -10.30
C VAL A 90 0.88 -13.47 -9.10
N LYS A 91 1.84 -12.97 -8.33
CA LYS A 91 2.36 -13.64 -7.12
C LYS A 91 1.29 -13.82 -6.05
N LEU A 92 0.30 -12.93 -5.96
CA LEU A 92 -0.79 -12.99 -5.00
C LEU A 92 -2.02 -13.76 -5.51
N ASP A 93 -1.95 -14.33 -6.72
CA ASP A 93 -3.06 -15.03 -7.39
C ASP A 93 -4.30 -14.14 -7.58
N ASP A 94 -4.09 -12.84 -7.74
CA ASP A 94 -5.11 -11.80 -7.81
C ASP A 94 -5.09 -11.08 -9.17
N PHE A 95 -4.54 -11.75 -10.19
CA PHE A 95 -4.53 -11.25 -11.56
C PHE A 95 -5.86 -11.62 -12.25
N PRO A 96 -6.68 -10.66 -12.68
CA PRO A 96 -7.89 -10.96 -13.45
C PRO A 96 -7.47 -11.53 -14.81
N LEU A 97 -7.83 -12.78 -15.08
CA LEU A 97 -7.71 -13.41 -16.41
C LEU A 97 -8.62 -12.75 -17.44
#